data_AF-A0A2G5ID01-F1
#
_entry.id   AF-A0A2G5ID01-F1
#
_cell.length_a   1.000
_cell.length_b   1.000
_cell.length_c   1.000
_cell.angle_alpha   90.00
_cell.angle_beta   90.00
_cell.angle_gamma   90.00
#
_symmetry.space_group_name_H-M   'P 1'
#
loop_
_entity.id
_entity.type
_entity.pdbx_description
1 polymer ?
#
loop_
_entity_poly.entity_id
_entity_poly.type
_entity_poly.pdbx_seq_one_letter_code
_entity_poly.pdbx_strand_id
1 'polypeptide(L)'
;MFLAIALMESFGIRTWVTNDGGFAHTDGFALSHGRRAVIASWVRTEGASHLAVTARPGALRTFADVTGHVSDHSATAAEQAGQRLVATAEYLGLDASWLGRRCAQLSAVGTERLARPRSRLLGLEGLEAACRFVAEQLVIIPRTRTMPTR
;
A
#
# COMPACT_ATOMS: atom_id res chain seq x y z
N MET A 1 -2.60 -6.85 1.64
CA MET A 1 -2.72 -5.59 0.89
C MET A 1 -2.14 -4.40 1.64
N PHE A 2 -2.68 -4.03 2.83
CA PHE A 2 -2.29 -2.80 3.56
C PHE A 2 -0.78 -2.60 3.74
N LEU A 3 -0.05 -3.58 4.29
CA LEU A 3 1.39 -3.44 4.53
C LEU A 3 2.23 -3.32 3.25
N ALA A 4 1.75 -3.86 2.13
CA ALA A 4 2.41 -3.67 0.83
C ALA A 4 2.27 -2.22 0.35
N ILE A 5 1.08 -1.63 0.53
CA ILE A 5 0.83 -0.20 0.26
C ILE A 5 1.71 0.67 1.16
N ALA A 6 1.76 0.37 2.46
CA ALA A 6 2.61 1.10 3.39
C ALA A 6 4.11 1.00 3.03
N LEU A 7 4.57 -0.16 2.58
CA LEU A 7 5.93 -0.33 2.10
C LEU A 7 6.22 0.56 0.87
N MET A 8 5.32 0.56 -0.12
CA MET A 8 5.45 1.41 -1.30
C MET A 8 5.50 2.90 -0.93
N GLU A 9 4.58 3.36 -0.07
CA GLU A 9 4.54 4.73 0.43
C GLU A 9 5.81 5.10 1.22
N SER A 10 6.40 4.15 1.96
CA SER A 10 7.66 4.37 2.70
C SER A 10 8.86 4.64 1.78
N PHE A 11 8.80 4.19 0.52
CA PHE A 11 9.79 4.49 -0.51
C PHE A 11 9.43 5.72 -1.36
N GLY A 12 8.39 6.47 -1.00
CA GLY A 12 7.91 7.60 -1.78
C GLY A 12 7.14 7.21 -3.05
N ILE A 13 6.77 5.93 -3.19
CA ILE A 13 5.91 5.48 -4.27
C ILE A 13 4.47 5.80 -3.86
N ARG A 14 3.89 6.84 -4.48
CA ARG A 14 2.48 7.22 -4.24
C ARG A 14 1.56 6.11 -4.72
N THR A 15 0.65 5.69 -3.85
CA THR A 15 -0.30 4.62 -4.11
C THR A 15 -1.71 5.19 -4.27
N TRP A 16 -2.48 4.55 -5.14
CA TRP A 16 -3.88 4.85 -5.34
C TRP A 16 -4.70 3.57 -5.38
N VAL A 17 -5.86 3.61 -4.76
CA VAL A 17 -6.85 2.54 -4.80
C VAL A 17 -8.13 3.10 -5.40
N THR A 18 -8.80 2.30 -6.22
CA THR A 18 -10.10 2.64 -6.82
C THR A 18 -11.12 1.54 -6.51
N ASN A 19 -12.37 1.95 -6.33
CA ASN A 19 -13.55 1.07 -6.27
C ASN A 19 -14.30 1.02 -7.60
N ASP A 20 -13.79 1.68 -8.64
CA ASP A 20 -14.38 1.68 -9.98
C ASP A 20 -14.24 0.28 -10.60
N GLY A 21 -15.39 -0.40 -10.74
CA GLY A 21 -15.49 -1.73 -11.32
C GLY A 21 -15.02 -1.82 -12.78
N GLY A 22 -14.90 -0.69 -13.48
CA GLY A 22 -14.32 -0.63 -14.83
C GLY A 22 -12.86 -1.12 -14.88
N PHE A 23 -12.12 -0.97 -13.79
CA PHE A 23 -10.73 -1.46 -13.66
C PHE A 23 -10.64 -2.81 -12.97
N ALA A 24 -11.76 -3.49 -12.74
CA ALA A 24 -11.74 -4.78 -12.06
C ALA A 24 -10.82 -5.79 -12.75
N HIS A 25 -10.61 -5.67 -14.07
CA HIS A 25 -9.77 -6.58 -14.87
C HIS A 25 -8.35 -6.06 -15.08
N THR A 26 -8.03 -4.88 -14.58
CA THR A 26 -6.68 -4.31 -14.64
C THR A 26 -5.83 -4.91 -13.53
N ASP A 27 -4.66 -5.42 -13.89
CA ASP A 27 -3.67 -5.89 -12.92
C ASP A 27 -3.19 -4.75 -12.01
N GLY A 28 -2.81 -5.07 -10.78
CA GLY A 28 -2.10 -4.10 -9.94
C GLY A 28 -0.73 -3.78 -10.55
N PHE A 29 -0.37 -2.50 -10.66
CA PHE A 29 0.91 -2.11 -11.24
C PHE A 29 1.53 -0.88 -10.56
N ALA A 30 2.84 -0.74 -10.72
CA ALA A 30 3.59 0.47 -10.40
C ALA A 30 4.24 1.02 -11.69
N LEU A 31 3.94 2.28 -12.01
CA LEU A 31 4.46 2.96 -13.19
C LEU A 31 5.66 3.84 -12.81
N SER A 32 6.82 3.61 -13.44
CA SER A 32 8.03 4.41 -13.24
C SER A 32 8.22 5.39 -14.40
N HIS A 33 7.89 6.66 -14.15
CA HIS A 33 8.11 7.79 -15.06
C HIS A 33 7.69 7.54 -16.53
N GLY A 34 6.66 6.72 -16.77
CA GLY A 34 6.22 6.36 -18.13
C GLY A 34 7.23 5.54 -18.95
N ARG A 35 8.31 5.02 -18.34
CA ARG A 35 9.36 4.25 -19.04
C ARG A 35 9.24 2.75 -18.82
N ARG A 36 8.75 2.35 -17.64
CA ARG A 36 8.58 0.95 -17.25
C ARG A 36 7.37 0.83 -16.34
N ALA A 37 6.68 -0.29 -16.44
CA ALA A 37 5.68 -0.69 -15.46
C ALA A 37 6.06 -2.04 -14.87
N VAL A 38 5.93 -2.13 -13.55
CA VAL A 38 6.01 -3.40 -12.81
C VAL A 38 4.57 -3.83 -12.53
N ILE A 39 4.19 -4.99 -13.06
CA ILE A 39 2.90 -5.60 -12.83
C ILE A 39 3.06 -6.56 -11.66
N ALA A 40 2.26 -6.38 -10.63
CA ALA A 40 2.33 -7.12 -9.38
C ALA A 40 0.91 -7.53 -8.98
N SER A 41 0.41 -8.59 -9.60
CA SER A 41 -0.93 -9.11 -9.34
C SER A 41 -0.87 -10.14 -8.22
N TRP A 42 -1.19 -9.66 -7.01
CA TRP A 42 -1.29 -10.49 -5.79
C TRP A 42 -2.73 -10.88 -5.43
N VAL A 43 -3.72 -10.29 -6.09
CA VAL A 43 -5.10 -10.22 -5.55
C VAL A 43 -6.12 -11.05 -6.35
N ARG A 44 -5.83 -11.44 -7.60
CA ARG A 44 -6.90 -11.89 -8.52
C ARG A 44 -6.67 -13.17 -9.30
N THR A 45 -5.50 -13.80 -9.24
CA THR A 45 -5.27 -15.06 -9.95
C THR A 45 -5.54 -16.24 -9.02
N GLU A 46 -6.48 -17.14 -9.38
CA GLU A 46 -6.53 -18.52 -8.85
C GLU A 46 -5.33 -19.34 -9.35
N GLY A 47 -4.14 -18.79 -9.14
CA GLY A 47 -2.88 -19.20 -9.75
C GLY A 47 -1.77 -18.32 -9.21
N ALA A 48 -0.54 -18.84 -9.29
CA ALA A 48 0.66 -18.23 -8.72
C ALA A 48 0.76 -16.71 -8.99
N SER A 49 1.22 -15.97 -7.97
CA SER A 49 1.52 -14.54 -8.06
C SER A 49 2.22 -14.20 -9.38
N HIS A 50 1.68 -13.26 -10.14
CA HIS A 50 2.29 -12.79 -11.38
C HIS A 50 3.09 -11.51 -11.13
N LEU A 51 4.41 -11.62 -11.34
CA LEU A 51 5.33 -10.48 -11.35
C LEU A 51 5.91 -10.34 -12.76
N ALA A 52 5.68 -9.20 -13.40
CA ALA A 52 6.23 -8.90 -14.71
C ALA A 52 6.71 -7.46 -14.80
N VAL A 53 7.66 -7.21 -15.71
CA VAL A 53 8.12 -5.87 -16.05
C VAL A 53 7.89 -5.65 -17.54
N THR A 54 7.30 -4.52 -17.91
CA THR A 54 7.10 -4.14 -19.31
C THR A 54 7.62 -2.74 -19.58
N ALA A 55 8.15 -2.55 -20.78
CA ALA A 55 8.51 -1.26 -21.36
C ALA A 55 7.81 -1.03 -22.71
N ARG A 56 6.78 -1.83 -23.03
CA ARG A 56 6.06 -1.72 -24.31
C ARG A 56 5.25 -0.42 -24.35
N PRO A 57 5.44 0.46 -25.35
CA PRO A 57 4.80 1.78 -25.39
C PRO A 57 3.26 1.73 -25.26
N GLY A 58 2.60 0.78 -25.90
CA GLY A 58 1.14 0.62 -25.81
C GLY A 58 0.68 0.31 -24.38
N ALA A 59 1.34 -0.63 -23.71
CA ALA A 59 1.03 -0.98 -22.31
C ALA A 59 1.32 0.19 -21.36
N LEU A 60 2.42 0.91 -21.58
CA LEU A 60 2.76 2.08 -20.76
C LEU A 60 1.74 3.21 -20.93
N ARG A 61 1.22 3.42 -22.14
CA ARG A 61 0.14 4.40 -22.37
C ARG A 61 -1.13 3.99 -21.64
N THR A 62 -1.58 2.73 -21.78
CA THR A 62 -2.74 2.23 -21.05
C THR A 62 -2.60 2.41 -19.54
N PHE A 63 -1.44 2.08 -18.97
CA PHE A 63 -1.19 2.28 -17.55
C PHE A 63 -1.13 3.76 -17.15
N ALA A 64 -0.62 4.64 -18.01
CA ALA A 64 -0.65 6.08 -17.77
C ALA A 64 -2.09 6.62 -17.76
N ASP A 65 -2.93 6.17 -18.69
CA ASP A 65 -4.35 6.55 -18.76
C ASP A 65 -5.11 6.09 -17.50
N VAL A 66 -4.90 4.83 -17.10
CA VAL A 66 -5.45 4.29 -15.83
C VAL A 66 -4.94 5.09 -14.63
N THR A 67 -3.65 5.41 -14.60
CA THR A 67 -3.05 6.17 -13.48
C THR A 67 -3.67 7.55 -13.37
N GLY A 68 -3.85 8.27 -14.48
CA GLY A 68 -4.49 9.59 -14.48
C GLY A 68 -5.92 9.52 -13.99
N HIS A 69 -6.72 8.58 -14.49
CA HIS A 69 -8.10 8.42 -14.04
C HIS A 69 -8.19 8.07 -12.55
N VAL A 70 -7.39 7.11 -12.11
CA VAL A 70 -7.41 6.63 -10.72
C VAL A 70 -6.82 7.65 -9.76
N SER A 71 -5.83 8.45 -10.14
CA SER A 71 -5.30 9.50 -9.28
C SER A 71 -6.33 10.57 -8.96
N ASP A 72 -7.19 10.89 -9.93
CA ASP A 72 -8.21 11.93 -9.81
C ASP A 72 -9.46 11.45 -9.04
N HIS A 73 -9.72 10.15 -9.06
CA HIS A 73 -10.92 9.53 -8.45
C HIS A 73 -10.58 8.49 -7.38
N SER A 74 -9.40 8.56 -6.77
CA SER A 74 -8.95 7.52 -5.84
C SER A 74 -9.79 7.50 -4.57
N ALA A 75 -10.22 6.31 -4.16
CA ALA A 75 -10.87 6.05 -2.87
C ALA A 75 -9.96 6.36 -1.68
N THR A 76 -8.64 6.44 -1.89
CA THR A 76 -7.62 6.71 -0.88
C THR A 76 -6.87 8.01 -1.14
N ALA A 77 -7.48 8.94 -1.88
CA ALA A 77 -6.87 10.22 -2.23
C ALA A 77 -6.56 11.04 -0.97
N ALA A 78 -5.29 11.35 -0.76
CA ALA A 78 -4.83 12.36 0.19
C ALA A 78 -3.43 12.85 -0.19
N GLU A 79 -3.07 14.03 0.29
CA GLU A 79 -1.76 14.64 0.02
C GLU A 79 -0.65 14.04 0.88
N GLN A 80 -0.92 13.76 2.15
CA GLN A 80 0.06 13.18 3.07
C GLN A 80 -0.05 11.66 3.12
N ALA A 81 1.09 10.97 3.21
CA ALA A 81 1.13 9.51 3.24
C ALA A 81 0.33 8.93 4.42
N GLY A 82 0.44 9.50 5.62
CA GLY A 82 -0.36 9.06 6.76
C GLY A 82 -1.86 9.17 6.54
N GLN A 83 -2.33 10.23 5.88
CA GLN A 83 -3.75 10.36 5.52
C GLN A 83 -4.19 9.30 4.49
N ARG A 84 -3.34 9.01 3.48
CA ARG A 84 -3.59 7.91 2.54
C ARG A 84 -3.63 6.56 3.23
N LEU A 85 -2.77 6.33 4.24
CA LEU A 85 -2.82 5.10 5.04
C LEU A 85 -4.10 4.99 5.86
N VAL A 86 -4.59 6.08 6.45
CA VAL A 86 -5.88 6.09 7.16
C VAL A 86 -7.02 5.74 6.19
N ALA A 87 -7.09 6.41 5.03
CA ALA A 87 -8.10 6.14 4.02
C ALA A 87 -8.00 4.70 3.47
N THR A 88 -6.79 4.17 3.32
CA THR A 88 -6.58 2.76 2.92
C THR A 88 -7.06 1.80 3.99
N ALA A 89 -6.83 2.10 5.27
CA ALA A 89 -7.36 1.29 6.36
C ALA A 89 -8.90 1.30 6.35
N GLU A 90 -9.52 2.47 6.17
CA GLU A 90 -10.98 2.61 6.04
C GLU A 90 -11.53 1.83 4.85
N TYR A 91 -10.93 1.98 3.67
CA TYR A 91 -11.29 1.24 2.46
C TYR A 91 -11.26 -0.28 2.67
N LEU A 92 -10.28 -0.78 3.42
CA LEU A 92 -10.12 -2.20 3.72
C LEU A 92 -10.94 -2.67 4.95
N GLY A 93 -11.66 -1.77 5.63
CA GLY A 93 -12.39 -2.07 6.86
C GLY A 93 -11.50 -2.41 8.07
N LEU A 94 -10.30 -1.81 8.16
CA LEU A 94 -9.31 -2.04 9.21
C LEU A 94 -9.27 -0.90 10.24
N ASP A 95 -9.07 -1.24 11.52
CA ASP A 95 -8.85 -0.23 12.58
C ASP A 95 -7.44 0.37 12.48
N ALA A 96 -7.36 1.60 11.99
CA ALA A 96 -6.10 2.35 11.83
C ALA A 96 -5.33 2.54 13.15
N SER A 97 -6.04 2.71 14.28
CA SER A 97 -5.40 2.88 15.59
C SER A 97 -4.79 1.58 16.09
N TRP A 98 -5.46 0.45 15.86
CA TRP A 98 -4.93 -0.87 16.15
C TRP A 98 -3.72 -1.16 15.27
N LEU A 99 -3.80 -0.86 13.96
CA LEU A 99 -2.69 -1.01 13.03
C LEU A 99 -1.46 -0.21 13.47
N GLY A 100 -1.63 1.08 13.79
CA GLY A 100 -0.54 1.93 14.28
C GLY A 100 0.14 1.35 15.53
N ARG A 101 -0.66 0.96 16.54
CA ARG A 101 -0.12 0.36 17.78
C ARG A 101 0.59 -0.96 17.53
N ARG A 102 0.02 -1.84 16.69
CA ARG A 102 0.62 -3.16 16.41
C ARG A 102 1.89 -3.04 15.60
N CYS A 103 1.91 -2.16 14.61
CA CYS A 103 3.11 -1.92 13.82
C CYS A 103 4.22 -1.32 14.69
N ALA A 104 3.90 -0.39 15.61
CA ALA A 104 4.86 0.13 16.58
C ALA A 104 5.46 -0.96 17.48
N GLN A 105 4.62 -1.88 17.98
CA GLN A 105 5.09 -3.02 18.78
C GLN A 105 6.01 -3.94 17.97
N LEU A 106 5.64 -4.28 16.73
CA LEU A 106 6.43 -5.15 15.86
C LEU A 106 7.77 -4.50 15.50
N SER A 107 7.79 -3.20 15.21
CA SER A 107 9.03 -2.48 14.93
C SER A 107 9.94 -2.37 16.14
N ALA A 108 9.40 -2.31 17.36
CA ALA A 108 10.20 -2.24 18.58
C ALA A 108 10.88 -3.58 18.92
N VAL A 109 10.22 -4.70 18.65
CA VAL A 109 10.74 -6.05 18.98
C VAL A 109 11.46 -6.74 17.82
N GLY A 110 11.32 -6.22 16.60
CA GLY A 110 11.82 -6.85 15.37
C GLY A 110 10.93 -7.99 14.87
N THR A 111 11.10 -8.36 13.60
CA THR A 111 10.24 -9.38 12.97
C THR A 111 10.92 -10.74 12.80
N GLU A 112 12.21 -10.86 13.13
CA GLU A 112 13.02 -12.08 13.00
C GLU A 112 12.40 -13.32 13.67
N ARG A 113 11.60 -13.11 14.73
CA ARG A 113 10.93 -14.20 15.45
C ARG A 113 9.60 -14.63 14.83
N LEU A 114 9.06 -13.87 13.88
CA LEU A 114 7.79 -14.18 13.21
C LEU A 114 7.94 -15.29 12.16
N ALA A 115 9.09 -15.33 11.48
CA ALA A 115 9.37 -16.33 10.48
C ALA A 115 10.88 -16.57 10.39
N ARG A 116 11.26 -17.80 10.06
CA ARG A 116 12.62 -18.13 9.63
C ARG A 116 12.59 -18.37 8.13
N PRO A 117 12.93 -17.38 7.30
CA PRO A 117 12.99 -17.58 5.86
C PRO A 117 13.92 -18.75 5.54
N ARG A 118 13.42 -19.73 4.77
CA ARG A 118 14.22 -20.89 4.33
C ARG A 118 15.05 -20.61 3.08
N SER A 119 14.86 -19.44 2.48
CA SER A 119 15.59 -18.97 1.31
C SER A 119 16.37 -17.71 1.65
N ARG A 120 17.61 -17.61 1.15
CA ARG A 120 18.45 -16.42 1.28
C ARG A 120 17.92 -15.23 0.46
N LEU A 121 16.96 -15.48 -0.44
CA LEU A 121 16.30 -14.45 -1.25
C LEU A 121 15.04 -13.89 -0.57
N LEU A 122 14.68 -14.41 0.60
CA LEU A 122 13.54 -13.93 1.38
C LEU A 122 14.07 -13.35 2.68
N GLY A 123 13.78 -12.07 2.89
CA GLY A 123 14.09 -11.35 4.12
C GLY A 123 12.85 -10.67 4.68
N LEU A 124 12.95 -10.20 5.92
CA LEU A 124 11.86 -9.53 6.63
C LEU A 124 12.02 -8.01 6.68
N GLU A 125 13.07 -7.47 6.07
CA GLU A 125 13.42 -6.05 6.12
C GLU A 125 12.29 -5.19 5.52
N GLY A 126 11.62 -5.69 4.47
CA GLY A 126 10.45 -5.01 3.90
C GLY A 126 9.26 -4.96 4.87
N LEU A 127 9.05 -6.02 5.66
CA LEU A 127 8.02 -6.02 6.70
C LEU A 127 8.37 -5.05 7.82
N GLU A 128 9.63 -5.00 8.24
CA GLU A 128 10.10 -4.07 9.28
C GLU A 128 9.98 -2.62 8.83
N ALA A 129 10.37 -2.32 7.59
CA ALA A 129 10.22 -1.00 6.99
C ALA A 129 8.75 -0.56 6.95
N ALA A 130 7.85 -1.45 6.50
CA ALA A 130 6.42 -1.17 6.46
C ALA A 130 5.84 -0.90 7.86
N CYS A 131 6.15 -1.77 8.83
CA CYS A 131 5.68 -1.60 10.21
C CYS A 131 6.18 -0.28 10.82
N ARG A 132 7.46 0.06 10.61
CA ARG A 132 8.04 1.29 11.14
C ARG A 132 7.35 2.51 10.54
N PHE A 133 7.18 2.51 9.22
CA PHE A 133 6.49 3.59 8.53
C PHE A 133 5.05 3.77 9.02
N VAL A 134 4.29 2.68 9.17
CA VAL A 134 2.92 2.75 9.71
C VAL A 134 2.92 3.30 11.14
N ALA A 135 3.86 2.88 11.98
CA ALA A 135 3.98 3.40 13.34
C ALA A 135 4.21 4.92 13.33
N GLU A 136 5.17 5.40 12.53
CA GLU A 136 5.48 6.83 12.42
C GLU A 136 4.29 7.64 11.89
N GLN A 137 3.59 7.13 10.87
CA GLN A 137 2.51 7.86 10.20
C GLN A 137 1.17 7.81 10.95
N LEU A 138 0.88 6.75 11.72
CA LEU A 138 -0.42 6.54 12.37
C LEU A 138 -0.41 6.73 13.90
N VAL A 139 0.75 6.72 14.55
CA VAL A 139 0.83 6.93 16.02
C VAL A 139 0.83 8.43 16.37
N ILE A 140 1.05 9.32 15.40
CA ILE A 140 1.06 10.80 15.57
C ILE A 140 -0.24 11.45 15.07
N ILE A 141 -1.40 10.88 15.42
CA ILE A 141 -2.67 11.62 15.33
C ILE A 141 -3.30 11.64 16.72
N PRO A 142 -3.24 12.77 17.45
CA PRO A 142 -4.03 12.90 18.66
C PRO A 142 -5.50 12.82 18.25
N ARG A 143 -6.21 11.82 18.79
CA ARG A 143 -7.67 11.80 18.72
C ARG A 143 -8.18 13.06 19.40
N THR A 144 -8.61 14.06 18.64
CA THR A 144 -9.55 15.06 19.14
C THR A 144 -10.85 14.32 19.44
N ARG A 145 -10.96 13.85 20.68
CA ARG A 145 -12.22 13.35 21.25
C ARG A 145 -13.15 14.57 21.30
N THR A 146 -14.03 14.72 20.33
CA THR A 146 -15.21 15.58 20.49
C THR A 146 -16.08 14.94 21.56
N MET A 147 -16.10 15.59 22.72
CA MET A 147 -16.94 15.23 23.85
C MET A 147 -18.40 15.56 23.48
N PRO A 148 -19.38 14.68 23.72
CA PRO A 148 -20.77 15.00 23.46
C PRO A 148 -21.23 16.05 24.47
N THR A 149 -21.65 17.21 23.96
CA THR A 149 -22.43 18.19 24.71
C THR A 149 -23.73 17.54 25.19
N ARG A 150 -23.95 17.57 26.50
CA ARG A 150 -25.22 17.26 27.14
C ARG A 150 -26.25 18.34 26.83
#